data_AF-A0A8J1VV43-F1
#
_entry.id   AF-A0A8J1VV43-F1
#
_cell.length_a   1.000
_cell.length_b   1.000
_cell.length_c   1.000
_cell.angle_alpha   90.00
_cell.angle_beta   90.00
_cell.angle_gamma   90.00
#
_symmetry.space_group_name_H-M   'P 1'
#
loop_
_entity.id
_entity.type
_entity.pdbx_description
1 polymer ?
#
loop_
_entity_poly.entity_id
_entity_poly.type
_entity_poly.pdbx_seq_one_letter_code
_entity_poly.pdbx_strand_id
1 'polypeptide(L)'
;MARRLLRIGDVSPASTSQPPMYVSDAQQLEQVRSGQMISPLGDYLMEWDEECLPPSRLEPWRREGDPLSDAVVRELQLRPGQDGLEVLLTYLERPLTDQAECVRSFWQEISHSPPEPISAFPTQSTNIEEATPRASLQSPTYHPAPTVAQGQAVFWRYSAQIFSALLHFSLAGGFSAVRVVNVMRETNYLTGNAKEATYRRLLETTQAILDYMNDLTPITGVGWKSAIRVRMLHSSVRARLLGKRGVKNEYDEHVDGIPINQEDLLATLGSFAIAPLWSLRRMKILLTEEEEEAYVAVWRHIGFYLGVSPSRLAQYYAGPRPVSHASKLFTCITMHLFDTDNTGIDHRLTSTFRLLSAVAGRPPRYTPISYHLAISRFLLGDGLADRLALPRTGTRLVWRLKVTRWIEWALVAFGRIYSERWEVERVACTRILVSMIVCWQLGSRRTKFTIKTFAADVMLPLVVERDSVPEESKGISITGKEEKPIDPDDDEMDPEIQVGPEAGKKIIGRWRWLLLEMMAADGASRTIGVAELGEPEHTTPEWQIAWNSRRAASWNSDWSYNNNLLEPLIAAPVP
;
A
#
# COMPACT_ATOMS: atom_id res chain seq x y z
N MET A 1 -3.05 0.08 -31.82
CA MET A 1 -3.37 -0.60 -30.55
C MET A 1 -4.78 -0.20 -30.16
N ALA A 2 -5.74 -1.12 -30.15
CA ALA A 2 -7.06 -0.80 -29.62
C ALA A 2 -6.88 -0.35 -28.15
N ARG A 3 -7.32 0.87 -27.81
CA ARG A 3 -7.30 1.39 -26.43
C ARG A 3 -8.13 0.42 -25.59
N ARG A 4 -7.47 -0.41 -24.78
CA ARG A 4 -8.17 -1.40 -23.95
C ARG A 4 -8.63 -0.68 -22.69
N LEU A 5 -9.90 -0.30 -22.70
CA LEU A 5 -10.55 0.41 -21.59
C LEU A 5 -10.57 -0.48 -20.35
N LEU A 6 -10.27 0.10 -19.18
CA LEU A 6 -10.34 -0.57 -17.89
C LEU A 6 -11.74 -0.41 -17.30
N ARG A 7 -12.43 -1.51 -17.00
CA ARG A 7 -13.76 -1.47 -16.36
C ARG A 7 -13.62 -1.36 -14.85
N ILE A 8 -14.38 -0.44 -14.26
CA ILE A 8 -14.49 -0.20 -12.82
C ILE A 8 -15.82 -0.77 -12.36
N GLY A 9 -15.77 -1.70 -11.41
CA GLY A 9 -16.94 -2.41 -10.91
C GLY A 9 -17.63 -3.26 -11.97
N ASP A 10 -18.82 -3.73 -11.62
CA ASP A 10 -19.70 -4.44 -12.54
C ASP A 10 -20.37 -3.45 -13.48
N VAL A 11 -20.47 -3.82 -14.76
CA VAL A 11 -21.13 -3.02 -15.79
C VAL A 11 -22.23 -3.84 -16.41
N SER A 12 -23.44 -3.30 -16.40
CA SER A 12 -24.63 -3.94 -16.95
C SER A 12 -24.56 -4.02 -18.47
N PRO A 13 -25.02 -5.13 -19.10
CA PRO A 13 -25.03 -5.28 -20.55
C PRO A 13 -25.80 -4.16 -21.28
N ALA A 14 -26.93 -3.70 -20.71
CA ALA A 14 -27.77 -2.64 -21.26
C ALA A 14 -27.02 -1.30 -21.38
N SER A 15 -26.18 -0.99 -20.40
CA SER A 15 -25.46 0.28 -20.27
C SER A 15 -24.34 0.41 -21.31
N THR A 16 -23.85 -0.72 -21.86
CA THR A 16 -22.80 -0.73 -22.90
C THR A 16 -23.26 -0.27 -24.29
N SER A 17 -24.56 -0.04 -24.48
CA SER A 17 -25.14 0.36 -25.77
C SER A 17 -24.96 1.84 -26.11
N GLN A 18 -24.71 2.70 -25.12
CA GLN A 18 -24.51 4.14 -25.30
C GLN A 18 -23.04 4.54 -25.17
N PRO A 19 -22.55 5.55 -25.92
CA PRO A 19 -21.19 6.05 -25.75
C PRO A 19 -21.00 6.64 -24.35
N PRO A 20 -19.86 6.39 -23.68
CA PRO A 20 -19.62 6.88 -22.34
C PRO A 20 -19.47 8.40 -22.31
N MET A 21 -20.03 9.05 -21.28
CA MET A 21 -19.80 10.46 -21.00
C MET A 21 -18.37 10.64 -20.46
N TYR A 22 -17.56 11.44 -21.14
CA TYR A 22 -16.22 11.79 -20.65
C TYR A 22 -16.33 12.86 -19.55
N VAL A 23 -15.73 12.59 -18.38
CA VAL A 23 -15.80 13.49 -17.23
C VAL A 23 -14.50 14.26 -17.14
N SER A 24 -14.53 15.55 -17.47
CA SER A 24 -13.38 16.46 -17.36
C SER A 24 -13.29 17.16 -16.01
N ASP A 25 -14.44 17.35 -15.35
CA ASP A 25 -14.59 18.08 -14.09
C ASP A 25 -15.47 17.26 -13.13
N ALA A 26 -15.06 17.19 -11.86
CA ALA A 26 -15.80 16.50 -10.82
C ALA A 26 -17.24 17.01 -10.68
N GLN A 27 -17.50 18.31 -10.90
CA GLN A 27 -18.84 18.91 -10.79
C GLN A 27 -19.84 18.33 -11.80
N GLN A 28 -19.37 17.77 -12.92
CA GLN A 28 -20.24 17.10 -13.89
C GLN A 28 -20.94 15.88 -13.28
N LEU A 29 -20.33 15.26 -12.26
CA LEU A 29 -20.86 14.07 -11.59
C LEU A 29 -22.13 14.34 -10.78
N GLU A 30 -22.42 15.60 -10.42
CA GLU A 30 -23.68 15.98 -9.75
C GLU A 30 -24.92 15.74 -10.63
N GLN A 31 -24.74 15.70 -11.95
CA GLN A 31 -25.84 15.63 -12.93
C GLN A 31 -25.94 14.26 -13.62
N VAL A 32 -25.03 13.32 -13.30
CA VAL A 32 -25.01 11.99 -13.92
C VAL A 32 -26.16 11.16 -13.37
N ARG A 33 -26.88 10.49 -14.28
CA ARG A 33 -28.04 9.64 -13.92
C ARG A 33 -27.60 8.21 -13.65
N SER A 34 -28.31 7.52 -12.76
CA SER A 34 -28.12 6.08 -12.54
C SER A 34 -28.32 5.30 -13.85
N GLY A 35 -27.45 4.31 -14.11
CA GLY A 35 -27.38 3.52 -15.34
C GLY A 35 -26.55 4.15 -16.47
N GLN A 36 -26.04 5.38 -16.29
CA GLN A 36 -25.27 6.06 -17.32
C GLN A 36 -23.80 5.60 -17.30
N MET A 37 -23.24 5.30 -18.48
CA MET A 37 -21.81 5.02 -18.62
C MET A 37 -21.00 6.30 -18.62
N ILE A 38 -19.96 6.32 -17.78
CA ILE A 38 -19.00 7.42 -17.71
C ILE A 38 -17.57 6.94 -17.92
N SER A 39 -16.72 7.86 -18.37
CA SER A 39 -15.28 7.69 -18.45
C SER A 39 -14.59 8.71 -17.53
N PRO A 40 -14.41 8.37 -16.24
CA PRO A 40 -13.97 9.33 -15.24
C PRO A 40 -12.50 9.72 -15.41
N LEU A 41 -11.64 8.73 -15.70
CA LEU A 41 -10.19 8.88 -15.76
C LEU A 41 -9.64 8.65 -17.19
N GLY A 42 -10.50 8.86 -18.19
CA GLY A 42 -10.20 8.82 -19.62
C GLY A 42 -10.14 7.44 -20.27
N ASP A 43 -9.31 6.51 -19.79
CA ASP A 43 -9.31 5.12 -20.28
C ASP A 43 -9.99 4.13 -19.33
N TYR A 44 -10.75 4.66 -18.38
CA TYR A 44 -11.56 3.94 -17.42
C TYR A 44 -13.03 4.04 -17.82
N LEU A 45 -13.80 2.98 -17.60
CA LEU A 45 -15.24 2.92 -17.80
C LEU A 45 -15.90 2.51 -16.51
N MET A 46 -16.92 3.26 -16.10
CA MET A 46 -17.72 2.98 -14.91
C MET A 46 -19.18 3.23 -15.25
N GLU A 47 -20.06 2.34 -14.80
CA GLU A 47 -21.49 2.62 -14.76
C GLU A 47 -21.77 3.45 -13.50
N TRP A 48 -22.46 4.58 -13.65
CA TRP A 48 -22.89 5.39 -12.52
C TRP A 48 -24.18 4.83 -11.95
N ASP A 49 -24.22 4.54 -10.65
CA ASP A 49 -25.42 4.02 -9.98
C ASP A 49 -25.51 4.53 -8.53
N GLU A 50 -26.41 3.93 -7.74
CA GLU A 50 -26.71 4.34 -6.36
C GLU A 50 -25.52 4.17 -5.40
N GLU A 51 -24.51 3.37 -5.78
CA GLU A 51 -23.28 3.19 -5.00
C GLU A 51 -22.26 4.32 -5.26
N CYS A 52 -22.43 5.08 -6.34
CA CYS A 52 -21.56 6.20 -6.68
C CYS A 52 -21.89 7.44 -5.84
N LEU A 53 -20.85 8.24 -5.54
CA LEU A 53 -20.99 9.44 -4.74
C LEU A 53 -20.63 10.68 -5.57
N PRO A 54 -21.54 11.64 -5.74
CA PRO A 54 -21.19 12.93 -6.31
C PRO A 54 -20.36 13.76 -5.30
N PRO A 55 -19.60 14.77 -5.77
CA PRO A 55 -18.74 15.63 -4.93
C PRO A 55 -19.43 16.19 -3.67
N SER A 56 -20.67 16.64 -3.79
CA SER A 56 -21.49 17.19 -2.69
C SER A 56 -21.68 16.22 -1.52
N ARG A 57 -21.63 14.92 -1.78
CA ARG A 57 -21.73 13.85 -0.76
C ARG A 57 -20.39 13.51 -0.13
N LEU A 58 -19.28 13.81 -0.81
CA LEU A 58 -17.92 13.61 -0.32
C LEU A 58 -17.43 14.81 0.50
N GLU A 59 -17.87 16.03 0.17
CA GLU A 59 -17.45 17.27 0.83
C GLU A 59 -17.57 17.24 2.37
N PRO A 60 -18.64 16.70 2.99
CA PRO A 60 -18.71 16.60 4.44
C PRO A 60 -17.60 15.75 5.07
N TRP A 61 -17.09 14.74 4.36
CA TRP A 61 -16.07 13.83 4.90
C TRP A 61 -14.70 14.50 5.03
N ARG A 62 -14.51 15.63 4.35
CA ARG A 62 -13.33 16.50 4.50
C ARG A 62 -13.27 17.23 5.82
N ARG A 63 -14.42 17.30 6.51
CA ARG A 63 -14.60 17.98 7.79
C ARG A 63 -14.60 16.99 8.96
N GLU A 64 -14.21 15.74 8.71
CA GLU A 64 -14.15 14.69 9.72
C GLU A 64 -12.72 14.13 9.83
N GLY A 65 -12.10 14.28 11.00
CA GLY A 65 -10.79 13.69 11.33
C GLY A 65 -10.92 12.31 11.98
N ASP A 66 -10.18 12.11 13.08
CA ASP A 66 -10.31 10.94 13.96
C ASP A 66 -10.44 11.43 15.40
N PRO A 67 -11.66 11.79 15.84
CA PRO A 67 -11.87 12.49 17.11
C PRO A 67 -11.38 11.68 18.32
N LEU A 68 -11.44 10.35 18.25
CA LEU A 68 -10.99 9.47 19.32
C LEU A 68 -9.47 9.50 19.44
N SER A 69 -8.76 9.28 18.34
CA SER A 69 -7.30 9.34 18.33
C SER A 69 -6.78 10.76 18.60
N ASP A 70 -7.44 11.79 18.08
CA ASP A 70 -7.11 13.20 18.33
C ASP A 70 -7.21 13.57 19.82
N ALA A 71 -8.24 13.05 20.52
CA ALA A 71 -8.39 13.24 21.96
C ALA A 71 -7.26 12.54 22.74
N VAL A 72 -6.88 11.32 22.35
CA VAL A 72 -5.76 10.58 22.98
C VAL A 72 -4.44 11.31 22.80
N VAL A 73 -4.12 11.79 21.60
CA VAL A 73 -2.88 12.53 21.36
C VAL A 73 -2.81 13.79 22.24
N ARG A 74 -3.94 14.48 22.43
CA ARG A 74 -4.03 15.66 23.31
C ARG A 74 -3.84 15.28 24.78
N GLU A 75 -4.49 14.21 25.24
CA GLU A 75 -4.41 13.73 26.62
C GLU A 75 -2.99 13.26 26.98
N LEU A 76 -2.38 12.46 26.11
CA LEU A 76 -1.01 11.95 26.31
C LEU A 76 0.06 13.01 26.10
N GLN A 77 -0.30 14.18 25.55
CA GLN A 77 0.62 15.28 25.22
C GLN A 77 1.84 14.80 24.43
N LEU A 78 1.61 13.96 23.40
CA LEU A 78 2.69 13.35 22.65
C LEU A 78 3.65 14.40 22.07
N ARG A 79 4.94 14.20 22.32
CA ARG A 79 6.02 15.09 21.91
C ARG A 79 6.78 14.51 20.71
N PRO A 80 7.43 15.36 19.91
CA PRO A 80 8.37 14.89 18.90
C PRO A 80 9.43 13.94 19.47
N GLY A 81 9.82 12.93 18.69
CA GLY A 81 10.73 11.84 19.03
C GLY A 81 10.07 10.63 19.72
N GLN A 82 8.87 10.77 20.28
CA GLN A 82 8.25 9.70 21.05
C GLN A 82 7.57 8.64 20.18
N ASP A 83 7.64 7.38 20.60
CA ASP A 83 6.77 6.29 20.12
C ASP A 83 5.41 6.41 20.81
N GLY A 84 4.39 6.78 20.03
CA GLY A 84 3.04 6.99 20.56
C GLY A 84 2.43 5.74 21.21
N LEU A 85 2.74 4.54 20.69
CA LEU A 85 2.22 3.30 21.24
C LEU A 85 2.88 2.97 22.58
N GLU A 86 4.19 3.18 22.72
CA GLU A 86 4.89 2.97 24.00
C GLU A 86 4.35 3.93 25.08
N VAL A 87 4.17 5.22 24.75
CA VAL A 87 3.59 6.20 25.67
C VAL A 87 2.17 5.81 26.09
N LEU A 88 1.36 5.33 25.15
CA LEU A 88 0.01 4.83 25.45
C LEU A 88 0.05 3.63 26.40
N LEU A 89 0.92 2.65 26.14
CA LEU A 89 1.04 1.46 26.99
C LEU A 89 1.49 1.83 28.42
N THR A 90 2.48 2.71 28.55
CA THR A 90 2.91 3.24 29.87
C THR A 90 1.79 4.00 30.58
N TYR A 91 0.96 4.75 29.85
CA TYR A 91 -0.20 5.43 30.44
C TYR A 91 -1.23 4.43 30.99
N LEU A 92 -1.46 3.32 30.29
CA LEU A 92 -2.43 2.28 30.67
C LEU A 92 -2.03 1.47 31.92
N GLU A 93 -0.78 1.57 32.38
CA GLU A 93 -0.34 0.96 33.65
C GLU A 93 -0.93 1.66 34.90
N ARG A 94 -1.45 2.88 34.74
CA ARG A 94 -2.09 3.64 35.82
C ARG A 94 -3.41 2.97 36.27
N PRO A 95 -3.85 3.19 37.53
CA PRO A 95 -5.17 2.74 37.98
C PRO A 95 -6.31 3.21 37.06
N LEU A 96 -7.32 2.37 36.83
CA LEU A 96 -8.45 2.68 35.94
C LEU A 96 -9.21 3.97 36.30
N THR A 97 -9.14 4.41 37.56
CA THR A 97 -9.73 5.67 38.05
C THR A 97 -9.01 6.91 37.52
N ASP A 98 -7.74 6.77 37.16
CA ASP A 98 -6.84 7.86 36.76
C ASP A 98 -6.67 7.90 35.23
N GLN A 99 -7.27 6.94 34.53
CA GLN A 99 -7.23 6.87 33.07
C GLN A 99 -8.36 7.72 32.47
N ALA A 100 -8.00 8.63 31.57
CA ALA A 100 -8.97 9.43 30.83
C ALA A 100 -9.87 8.55 29.96
N GLU A 101 -11.14 8.93 29.82
CA GLU A 101 -12.12 8.13 29.07
C GLU A 101 -11.70 7.90 27.62
N CYS A 102 -11.19 8.92 26.93
CA CYS A 102 -10.75 8.79 25.54
C CYS A 102 -9.63 7.74 25.37
N VAL A 103 -8.73 7.62 26.35
CA VAL A 103 -7.65 6.62 26.32
C VAL A 103 -8.22 5.22 26.50
N ARG A 104 -9.17 5.05 27.43
CA ARG A 104 -9.86 3.77 27.64
C ARG A 104 -10.66 3.34 26.41
N SER A 105 -11.45 4.26 25.83
CA SER A 105 -12.25 3.97 24.63
C SER A 105 -11.36 3.67 23.43
N PHE A 106 -10.26 4.40 23.25
CA PHE A 106 -9.29 4.13 22.18
C PHE A 106 -8.65 2.77 22.36
N TRP A 107 -8.15 2.45 23.55
CA TRP A 107 -7.57 1.14 23.84
C TRP A 107 -8.59 0.01 23.58
N GLN A 108 -9.82 0.17 24.05
CA GLN A 108 -10.90 -0.81 23.83
C GLN A 108 -11.18 -1.04 22.34
N GLU A 109 -11.16 0.02 21.52
CA GLU A 109 -11.35 -0.07 20.06
C GLU A 109 -10.21 -0.84 19.39
N ILE A 110 -8.96 -0.58 19.77
CA ILE A 110 -7.80 -1.13 19.07
C ILE A 110 -7.33 -2.48 19.61
N SER A 111 -7.65 -2.83 20.86
CA SER A 111 -7.16 -4.06 21.50
C SER A 111 -7.91 -5.33 21.06
N HIS A 112 -9.00 -5.17 20.31
CA HIS A 112 -9.83 -6.26 19.82
C HIS A 112 -9.80 -6.30 18.28
N SER A 113 -10.19 -7.45 17.73
CA SER A 113 -10.50 -7.54 16.31
C SER A 113 -11.59 -6.52 15.94
N PRO A 114 -11.56 -5.95 14.72
CA PRO A 114 -12.61 -5.05 14.25
C PRO A 114 -13.99 -5.72 14.38
N PRO A 115 -15.07 -4.95 14.59
CA PRO A 115 -16.41 -5.51 14.64
C PRO A 115 -16.84 -6.08 13.27
N GLU A 116 -17.77 -7.02 13.26
CA GLU A 116 -18.43 -7.44 12.01
C GLU A 116 -19.22 -6.25 11.41
N PRO A 117 -19.27 -6.08 10.08
CA PRO A 117 -18.70 -6.94 9.02
C PRO A 117 -17.27 -6.53 8.59
N ILE A 118 -16.57 -5.73 9.41
CA ILE A 118 -15.24 -5.18 9.08
C ILE A 118 -14.15 -6.22 9.34
N SER A 119 -14.33 -7.05 10.37
CA SER A 119 -13.41 -8.14 10.67
C SER A 119 -13.15 -8.99 9.44
N ALA A 120 -11.92 -9.47 9.35
CA ALA A 120 -11.52 -10.52 8.42
C ALA A 120 -10.76 -11.61 9.17
N PHE A 121 -10.86 -11.65 10.50
CA PHE A 121 -10.43 -12.81 11.26
C PHE A 121 -11.55 -13.87 11.24
N PRO A 122 -11.21 -15.16 11.22
CA PRO A 122 -12.21 -16.21 11.33
C PRO A 122 -13.03 -16.02 12.61
N THR A 123 -14.36 -15.95 12.49
CA THR A 123 -15.26 -16.10 13.65
C THR A 123 -15.10 -17.52 14.20
N GLN A 124 -15.05 -17.70 15.52
CA GLN A 124 -14.64 -18.90 16.26
C GLN A 124 -15.39 -20.25 15.98
N SER A 125 -16.06 -20.46 14.84
CA SER A 125 -16.91 -21.64 14.62
C SER A 125 -16.90 -22.27 13.22
N THR A 126 -15.88 -22.06 12.40
CA THR A 126 -15.69 -22.89 11.18
C THR A 126 -14.28 -23.44 11.17
N ASN A 127 -14.14 -24.74 10.89
CA ASN A 127 -12.88 -25.46 10.83
C ASN A 127 -11.81 -24.62 10.12
N ILE A 128 -10.90 -24.04 10.91
CA ILE A 128 -9.90 -23.05 10.49
C ILE A 128 -8.92 -23.64 9.45
N GLU A 129 -8.88 -24.97 9.34
CA GLU A 129 -8.01 -25.70 8.41
C GLU A 129 -8.42 -25.58 6.92
N GLU A 130 -9.63 -25.11 6.58
CA GLU A 130 -10.11 -25.15 5.18
C GLU A 130 -10.48 -23.80 4.54
N ALA A 131 -10.18 -22.67 5.18
CA ALA A 131 -10.39 -21.36 4.57
C ALA A 131 -9.27 -21.06 3.53
N THR A 132 -9.34 -21.70 2.37
CA THR A 132 -8.50 -21.38 1.20
C THR A 132 -9.35 -20.68 0.13
N PRO A 133 -8.78 -19.82 -0.73
CA PRO A 133 -9.48 -19.28 -1.90
C PRO A 133 -10.09 -20.37 -2.81
N ARG A 134 -9.63 -21.62 -2.70
CA ARG A 134 -10.13 -22.79 -3.45
C ARG A 134 -11.40 -23.41 -2.84
N ALA A 135 -11.59 -23.39 -1.52
CA ALA A 135 -12.79 -23.95 -0.88
C ALA A 135 -14.06 -23.18 -1.28
N SER A 136 -13.94 -21.86 -1.45
CA SER A 136 -14.99 -20.97 -1.94
C SER A 136 -15.38 -21.23 -3.41
N LEU A 137 -14.51 -21.86 -4.21
CA LEU A 137 -14.79 -22.17 -5.63
C LEU A 137 -15.54 -23.51 -5.82
N GLN A 138 -15.59 -24.36 -4.81
CA GLN A 138 -16.16 -25.71 -4.90
C GLN A 138 -17.65 -25.77 -4.51
N SER A 139 -18.17 -24.71 -3.88
CA SER A 139 -19.58 -24.61 -3.50
C SER A 139 -20.21 -23.37 -4.16
N PRO A 140 -21.15 -23.52 -5.11
CA PRO A 140 -21.89 -22.39 -5.70
C PRO A 140 -22.76 -21.64 -4.70
N THR A 141 -22.91 -22.15 -3.47
CA THR A 141 -23.85 -21.65 -2.46
C THR A 141 -23.17 -21.22 -1.17
N TYR A 142 -21.86 -21.49 -0.98
CA TYR A 142 -21.13 -21.11 0.24
C TYR A 142 -19.72 -20.61 -0.07
N HIS A 143 -19.56 -19.30 -0.05
CA HIS A 143 -18.26 -18.61 -0.04
C HIS A 143 -17.96 -18.20 1.41
N PRO A 144 -17.05 -18.87 2.15
CA PRO A 144 -16.63 -18.38 3.46
C PRO A 144 -16.03 -16.97 3.30
N ALA A 145 -16.29 -16.11 4.28
CA ALA A 145 -15.79 -14.74 4.25
C ALA A 145 -14.25 -14.73 4.14
N PRO A 146 -13.67 -13.90 3.26
CA PRO A 146 -12.22 -13.85 3.08
C PRO A 146 -11.50 -13.46 4.37
N THR A 147 -10.36 -14.10 4.63
CA THR A 147 -9.58 -13.87 5.85
C THR A 147 -8.38 -12.95 5.64
N VAL A 148 -7.89 -12.34 6.72
CA VAL A 148 -6.64 -11.55 6.74
C VAL A 148 -5.48 -12.35 6.13
N ALA A 149 -5.31 -13.60 6.54
CA ALA A 149 -4.22 -14.46 6.06
C ALA A 149 -4.28 -14.71 4.55
N GLN A 150 -5.48 -14.90 3.98
CA GLN A 150 -5.66 -15.04 2.54
C GLN A 150 -5.25 -13.76 1.79
N GLY A 151 -5.65 -12.59 2.30
CA GLY A 151 -5.27 -11.30 1.71
C GLY A 151 -3.76 -11.05 1.76
N GLN A 152 -3.11 -11.40 2.87
CA GLN A 152 -1.65 -11.33 3.01
C GLN A 152 -0.95 -12.30 2.05
N ALA A 153 -1.48 -13.51 1.85
CA ALA A 153 -0.94 -14.47 0.88
C ALA A 153 -1.02 -13.94 -0.56
N VAL A 154 -2.16 -13.32 -0.94
CA VAL A 154 -2.32 -12.64 -2.24
C VAL A 154 -1.28 -11.53 -2.40
N PHE A 155 -1.07 -10.70 -1.38
CA PHE A 155 -0.03 -9.67 -1.41
C PHE A 155 1.35 -10.28 -1.69
N TRP A 156 1.77 -11.28 -0.91
CA TRP A 156 3.10 -11.85 -1.03
C TRP A 156 3.33 -12.54 -2.37
N ARG A 157 2.30 -13.19 -2.90
CA ARG A 157 2.30 -13.84 -4.21
C ARG A 157 2.64 -12.87 -5.34
N TYR A 158 2.02 -11.68 -5.33
CA TYR A 158 2.17 -10.64 -6.35
C TYR A 158 3.00 -9.44 -5.88
N SER A 159 3.79 -9.60 -4.82
CA SER A 159 4.45 -8.48 -4.11
C SER A 159 5.31 -7.62 -5.02
N ALA A 160 6.08 -8.20 -5.93
CA ALA A 160 6.90 -7.44 -6.89
C ALA A 160 6.05 -6.50 -7.77
N GLN A 161 4.91 -6.99 -8.24
CA GLN A 161 3.99 -6.25 -9.09
C GLN A 161 3.17 -5.24 -8.28
N ILE A 162 2.76 -5.61 -7.07
CA ILE A 162 2.06 -4.72 -6.14
C ILE A 162 2.97 -3.57 -5.72
N PHE A 163 4.23 -3.79 -5.35
CA PHE A 163 5.17 -2.68 -5.07
C PHE A 163 5.40 -1.78 -6.28
N SER A 164 5.47 -2.37 -7.49
CA SER A 164 5.51 -1.58 -8.72
C SER A 164 4.26 -0.71 -8.87
N ALA A 165 3.08 -1.23 -8.55
CA ALA A 165 1.81 -0.49 -8.58
C ALA A 165 1.75 0.61 -7.51
N LEU A 166 2.12 0.29 -6.28
CA LEU A 166 2.09 1.24 -5.17
C LEU A 166 3.00 2.45 -5.43
N LEU A 167 4.21 2.24 -5.97
CA LEU A 167 5.09 3.36 -6.32
C LEU A 167 4.59 4.15 -7.53
N HIS A 168 4.22 3.46 -8.63
CA HIS A 168 4.04 4.11 -9.92
C HIS A 168 2.60 4.45 -10.28
N PHE A 169 1.62 3.86 -9.61
CA PHE A 169 0.20 4.21 -9.72
C PHE A 169 -0.23 4.99 -8.49
N SER A 170 -0.21 4.35 -7.32
CA SER A 170 -0.82 4.88 -6.10
C SER A 170 -0.14 6.16 -5.67
N LEU A 171 1.18 6.11 -5.49
CA LEU A 171 1.94 7.25 -5.01
C LEU A 171 2.18 8.29 -6.10
N ALA A 172 2.66 7.87 -7.28
CA ALA A 172 2.86 8.80 -8.39
C ALA A 172 1.57 9.51 -8.82
N GLY A 173 0.45 8.80 -8.85
CA GLY A 173 -0.88 9.36 -9.12
C GLY A 173 -1.36 10.25 -7.98
N GLY A 174 -1.33 9.76 -6.73
CA GLY A 174 -1.77 10.50 -5.55
C GLY A 174 -1.01 11.81 -5.32
N PHE A 175 0.25 11.91 -5.73
CA PHE A 175 1.04 13.15 -5.67
C PHE A 175 0.56 14.25 -6.63
N SER A 176 -0.43 13.96 -7.47
CA SER A 176 -1.12 14.98 -8.25
C SER A 176 -2.36 15.55 -7.55
N ALA A 177 -2.79 14.99 -6.42
CA ALA A 177 -3.87 15.53 -5.62
C ALA A 177 -3.33 16.65 -4.73
N VAL A 178 -3.54 17.91 -5.14
CA VAL A 178 -2.96 19.10 -4.51
C VAL A 178 -3.26 19.16 -3.02
N ARG A 179 -4.50 18.87 -2.62
CA ARG A 179 -4.95 18.88 -1.22
C ARG A 179 -4.15 17.90 -0.35
N VAL A 180 -3.96 16.66 -0.80
CA VAL A 180 -3.15 15.66 -0.08
C VAL A 180 -1.67 16.10 -0.02
N VAL A 181 -1.18 16.71 -1.10
CA VAL A 181 0.19 17.25 -1.16
C VAL A 181 0.40 18.44 -0.21
N ASN A 182 -0.63 19.21 0.12
CA ASN A 182 -0.51 20.36 1.03
C ASN A 182 -0.17 19.92 2.47
N VAL A 183 -0.75 18.80 2.96
CA VAL A 183 -0.33 18.19 4.23
C VAL A 183 1.16 17.82 4.20
N MET A 184 1.60 17.23 3.09
CA MET A 184 2.99 16.82 2.88
C MET A 184 3.97 18.00 2.79
N ARG A 185 3.55 19.13 2.20
CA ARG A 185 4.34 20.37 2.17
C ARG A 185 4.60 20.94 3.56
N GLU A 186 3.59 20.87 4.42
CA GLU A 186 3.64 21.41 5.78
C GLU A 186 4.41 20.54 6.75
N THR A 187 4.58 19.27 6.41
CA THR A 187 5.34 18.31 7.19
C THR A 187 6.77 18.15 6.63
N ASN A 188 7.12 18.90 5.56
CA ASN A 188 8.31 18.71 4.72
C ASN A 188 8.49 17.25 4.26
N TYR A 189 7.37 16.54 4.20
CA TYR A 189 7.27 15.11 3.99
C TYR A 189 7.17 14.88 2.50
N LEU A 190 8.14 14.18 1.92
CA LEU A 190 8.15 13.80 0.51
C LEU A 190 8.17 14.96 -0.53
N THR A 191 8.11 16.22 -0.09
CA THR A 191 8.01 17.43 -0.94
C THR A 191 9.18 18.41 -0.77
N GLY A 192 10.09 18.14 0.18
CA GLY A 192 11.32 18.90 0.34
C GLY A 192 12.29 18.71 -0.83
N ASN A 193 13.27 19.60 -0.97
CA ASN A 193 14.33 19.48 -1.99
C ASN A 193 15.30 18.31 -1.68
N ALA A 194 15.20 17.71 -0.49
CA ALA A 194 16.04 16.61 -0.05
C ALA A 194 15.52 15.26 -0.57
N LYS A 195 16.04 14.81 -1.72
CA LYS A 195 15.74 13.48 -2.28
C LYS A 195 15.97 12.34 -1.29
N GLU A 196 16.96 12.46 -0.40
CA GLU A 196 17.23 11.47 0.65
C GLU A 196 16.10 11.35 1.66
N ALA A 197 15.59 12.48 2.17
CA ALA A 197 14.49 12.48 3.12
C ALA A 197 13.21 11.90 2.49
N THR A 198 12.93 12.28 1.24
CA THR A 198 11.83 11.68 0.47
C THR A 198 12.01 10.16 0.37
N TYR A 199 13.19 9.70 -0.03
CA TYR A 199 13.46 8.27 -0.18
C TYR A 199 13.37 7.48 1.15
N ARG A 200 13.96 8.00 2.25
CA ARG A 200 13.83 7.40 3.59
C ARG A 200 12.36 7.23 3.96
N ARG A 201 11.53 8.25 3.73
CA ARG A 201 10.10 8.15 4.05
C ARG A 201 9.35 7.13 3.20
N LEU A 202 9.74 6.92 1.94
CA LEU A 202 9.17 5.84 1.12
C LEU A 202 9.49 4.46 1.70
N LEU A 203 10.68 4.29 2.26
CA LEU A 203 11.08 3.06 2.92
C LEU A 203 10.30 2.84 4.22
N GLU A 204 10.04 3.89 5.00
CA GLU A 204 9.20 3.81 6.21
C GLU A 204 7.76 3.35 5.85
N THR A 205 7.15 3.93 4.81
CA THR A 205 5.84 3.45 4.32
C THR A 205 5.93 2.01 3.81
N THR A 206 7.02 1.65 3.13
CA THR A 206 7.23 0.27 2.67
C THR A 206 7.33 -0.70 3.85
N GLN A 207 8.04 -0.33 4.91
CA GLN A 207 8.11 -1.11 6.15
C GLN A 207 6.72 -1.27 6.77
N ALA A 208 5.93 -0.21 6.88
CA ALA A 208 4.56 -0.29 7.40
C ALA A 208 3.73 -1.33 6.65
N ILE A 209 3.80 -1.34 5.31
CA ILE A 209 3.10 -2.31 4.47
C ILE A 209 3.59 -3.72 4.73
N LEU A 210 4.92 -3.93 4.82
CA LEU A 210 5.47 -5.25 5.13
C LEU A 210 4.96 -5.74 6.49
N ASP A 211 4.86 -4.85 7.48
CA ASP A 211 4.37 -5.19 8.82
C ASP A 211 2.90 -5.61 8.79
N TYR A 212 2.05 -4.82 8.10
CA TYR A 212 0.64 -5.17 7.90
C TYR A 212 0.46 -6.52 7.19
N MET A 213 1.36 -6.82 6.25
CA MET A 213 1.31 -8.06 5.47
C MET A 213 1.96 -9.25 6.19
N ASN A 214 2.57 -9.04 7.36
CA ASN A 214 3.18 -10.10 8.16
C ASN A 214 2.26 -10.55 9.31
N ASP A 215 1.80 -9.65 10.17
CA ASP A 215 1.00 -10.04 11.34
C ASP A 215 0.13 -8.89 11.86
N LEU A 216 -1.19 -9.07 11.78
CA LEU A 216 -2.20 -8.12 12.26
C LEU A 216 -2.89 -8.59 13.54
N THR A 217 -2.38 -9.64 14.20
CA THR A 217 -2.91 -10.09 15.49
C THR A 217 -2.97 -8.92 16.48
N PRO A 218 -4.15 -8.62 17.07
CA PRO A 218 -4.27 -7.51 18.02
C PRO A 218 -3.26 -7.62 19.15
N ILE A 219 -2.76 -6.47 19.61
CA ILE A 219 -1.80 -6.32 20.72
C ILE A 219 -0.38 -6.82 20.39
N THR A 220 -0.24 -8.03 19.84
CA THR A 220 1.07 -8.68 19.69
C THR A 220 1.70 -8.46 18.32
N GLY A 221 0.87 -8.42 17.26
CA GLY A 221 1.33 -8.44 15.87
C GLY A 221 2.06 -7.17 15.45
N VAL A 222 3.14 -7.35 14.68
CA VAL A 222 3.98 -6.22 14.24
C VAL A 222 3.21 -5.23 13.36
N GLY A 223 2.33 -5.74 12.48
CA GLY A 223 1.45 -4.94 11.64
C GLY A 223 0.40 -4.19 12.44
N TRP A 224 -0.17 -4.81 13.48
CA TRP A 224 -1.06 -4.12 14.41
C TRP A 224 -0.34 -2.95 15.08
N LYS A 225 0.84 -3.20 15.68
CA LYS A 225 1.65 -2.16 16.34
C LYS A 225 1.98 -1.02 15.38
N SER A 226 2.42 -1.33 14.16
CA SER A 226 2.72 -0.34 13.12
C SER A 226 1.47 0.47 12.73
N ALA A 227 0.29 -0.16 12.62
CA ALA A 227 -0.94 0.55 12.26
C ALA A 227 -1.35 1.55 13.34
N ILE A 228 -1.28 1.17 14.62
CA ILE A 228 -1.61 2.06 15.73
C ILE A 228 -0.63 3.23 15.82
N ARG A 229 0.68 2.98 15.67
CA ARG A 229 1.68 4.06 15.63
C ARG A 229 1.42 5.03 14.49
N VAL A 230 1.08 4.54 13.29
CA VAL A 230 0.73 5.38 12.15
C VAL A 230 -0.55 6.19 12.41
N ARG A 231 -1.59 5.58 13.02
CA ARG A 231 -2.83 6.29 13.39
C ARG A 231 -2.55 7.45 14.37
N MET A 232 -1.74 7.20 15.40
CA MET A 232 -1.34 8.24 16.35
C MET A 232 -0.44 9.31 15.73
N LEU A 233 0.43 8.94 14.78
CA LEU A 233 1.21 9.87 13.97
C LEU A 233 0.30 10.78 13.14
N HIS A 234 -0.73 10.24 12.49
CA HIS A 234 -1.69 11.04 11.73
C HIS A 234 -2.42 12.05 12.61
N SER A 235 -2.90 11.63 13.78
CA SER A 235 -3.58 12.52 14.74
C SER A 235 -2.62 13.60 15.29
N SER A 236 -1.35 13.26 15.50
CA SER A 236 -0.32 14.24 15.90
C SER A 236 -0.04 15.26 14.80
N VAL A 237 0.04 14.83 13.53
CA VAL A 237 0.16 15.74 12.38
C VAL A 237 -1.05 16.66 12.29
N ARG A 238 -2.27 16.12 12.44
CA ARG A 238 -3.52 16.89 12.41
C ARG A 238 -3.55 17.95 13.51
N ALA A 239 -3.33 17.57 14.76
CA ALA A 239 -3.29 18.48 15.91
C ALA A 239 -2.25 19.60 15.71
N ARG A 240 -1.14 19.28 15.08
CA ARG A 240 -0.06 20.22 14.81
C ARG A 240 -0.41 21.24 13.72
N LEU A 241 -0.94 20.79 12.58
CA LEU A 241 -1.32 21.68 11.48
C LEU A 241 -2.51 22.57 11.85
N LEU A 242 -3.51 22.03 12.56
CA LEU A 242 -4.62 22.82 13.11
C LEU A 242 -4.13 23.86 14.13
N GLY A 243 -3.09 23.52 14.89
CA GLY A 243 -2.41 24.46 15.78
C GLY A 243 -1.46 25.44 15.11
N LYS A 244 -1.47 25.55 13.77
CA LYS A 244 -0.57 26.43 12.98
C LYS A 244 0.91 26.25 13.32
N ARG A 245 1.33 24.99 13.46
CA ARG A 245 2.72 24.57 13.74
C ARG A 245 3.32 23.70 12.63
N GLY A 246 2.85 23.86 11.39
CA GLY A 246 3.48 23.31 10.20
C GLY A 246 4.82 23.97 9.89
N VAL A 247 5.55 23.42 8.92
CA VAL A 247 6.85 23.91 8.48
C VAL A 247 6.72 25.27 7.78
N LYS A 248 5.66 25.44 6.98
CA LYS A 248 5.41 26.70 6.26
C LYS A 248 4.30 27.52 6.90
N ASN A 249 3.38 26.86 7.61
CA ASN A 249 2.20 27.47 8.20
C ASN A 249 1.27 28.12 7.16
N GLU A 250 1.23 27.56 5.95
CA GLU A 250 0.39 27.98 4.83
C GLU A 250 -0.87 27.09 4.67
N TYR A 251 -1.00 26.01 5.44
CA TYR A 251 -2.18 25.13 5.40
C TYR A 251 -3.49 25.88 5.68
N ASP A 252 -4.42 25.81 4.72
CA ASP A 252 -5.74 26.43 4.84
C ASP A 252 -6.81 25.35 5.00
N GLU A 253 -7.33 25.21 6.22
CA GLU A 253 -8.37 24.23 6.52
C GLU A 253 -9.64 24.47 5.70
N HIS A 254 -10.00 25.72 5.38
CA HIS A 254 -11.21 25.99 4.59
C HIS A 254 -11.07 25.45 3.17
N VAL A 255 -9.89 25.61 2.57
CA VAL A 255 -9.59 25.17 1.19
C VAL A 255 -9.22 23.71 1.12
N ASP A 256 -8.35 23.22 2.02
CA ASP A 256 -7.79 21.88 1.98
C ASP A 256 -8.66 20.85 2.71
N GLY A 257 -9.44 21.28 3.71
CA GLY A 257 -10.16 20.42 4.65
C GLY A 257 -9.33 20.14 5.91
N ILE A 258 -9.89 19.40 6.86
CA ILE A 258 -9.13 18.96 8.03
C ILE A 258 -7.97 18.07 7.54
N PRO A 259 -6.73 18.26 8.02
CA PRO A 259 -5.62 17.40 7.60
C PRO A 259 -5.88 15.93 7.88
N ILE A 260 -5.63 15.07 6.89
CA ILE A 260 -5.79 13.61 7.04
C ILE A 260 -7.23 13.29 7.46
N ASN A 261 -8.20 13.87 6.77
CA ASN A 261 -9.62 13.65 7.02
C ASN A 261 -10.09 12.27 6.50
N GLN A 262 -11.35 11.93 6.73
CA GLN A 262 -11.93 10.65 6.31
C GLN A 262 -11.92 10.45 4.79
N GLU A 263 -12.07 11.51 3.99
CA GLU A 263 -11.90 11.42 2.53
C GLU A 263 -10.44 11.06 2.17
N ASP A 264 -9.46 11.74 2.74
CA ASP A 264 -8.03 11.47 2.49
C ASP A 264 -7.64 10.04 2.90
N LEU A 265 -8.15 9.57 4.05
CA LEU A 265 -7.93 8.23 4.55
C LEU A 265 -8.55 7.18 3.60
N LEU A 266 -9.77 7.40 3.10
CA LEU A 266 -10.42 6.49 2.15
C LEU A 266 -9.77 6.53 0.76
N ALA A 267 -9.30 7.69 0.30
CA ALA A 267 -8.52 7.82 -0.93
C ALA A 267 -7.23 7.00 -0.84
N THR A 268 -6.54 7.12 0.29
CA THR A 268 -5.30 6.39 0.56
C THR A 268 -5.56 4.90 0.70
N LEU A 269 -6.62 4.50 1.40
CA LEU A 269 -7.04 3.11 1.52
C LEU A 269 -7.34 2.49 0.14
N GLY A 270 -8.10 3.18 -0.71
CA GLY A 270 -8.37 2.73 -2.08
C GLY A 270 -7.12 2.66 -2.94
N SER A 271 -6.16 3.57 -2.71
CA SER A 271 -4.84 3.55 -3.35
C SER A 271 -4.00 2.33 -2.94
N PHE A 272 -4.25 1.73 -1.77
CA PHE A 272 -3.59 0.49 -1.33
C PHE A 272 -4.37 -0.77 -1.70
N ALA A 273 -5.70 -0.72 -1.64
CA ALA A 273 -6.58 -1.86 -1.85
C ALA A 273 -6.96 -2.09 -3.33
N ILE A 274 -7.21 -1.03 -4.09
CA ILE A 274 -7.83 -1.10 -5.42
C ILE A 274 -6.83 -0.81 -6.55
N ALA A 275 -6.01 0.24 -6.41
CA ALA A 275 -5.02 0.60 -7.42
C ALA A 275 -4.06 -0.56 -7.78
N PRO A 276 -3.61 -1.41 -6.83
CA PRO A 276 -2.84 -2.61 -7.16
C PRO A 276 -3.62 -3.63 -8.01
N LEU A 277 -4.90 -3.86 -7.72
CA LEU A 277 -5.75 -4.76 -8.52
C LEU A 277 -5.90 -4.24 -9.96
N TRP A 278 -6.17 -2.95 -10.13
CA TRP A 278 -6.22 -2.33 -11.46
C TRP A 278 -4.89 -2.44 -12.21
N SER A 279 -3.78 -2.24 -11.50
CA SER A 279 -2.43 -2.33 -12.05
C SER A 279 -2.09 -3.76 -12.48
N LEU A 280 -2.45 -4.77 -11.69
CA LEU A 280 -2.29 -6.19 -12.03
C LEU A 280 -3.05 -6.53 -13.32
N ARG A 281 -4.31 -6.09 -13.46
CA ARG A 281 -5.10 -6.27 -14.69
C ARG A 281 -4.46 -5.59 -15.90
N ARG A 282 -3.87 -4.40 -15.75
CA ARG A 282 -3.10 -3.73 -16.82
C ARG A 282 -1.84 -4.51 -17.18
N MET A 283 -1.16 -5.10 -16.19
CA MET A 283 -0.01 -6.01 -16.36
C MET A 283 -0.39 -7.40 -16.89
N LYS A 284 -1.68 -7.69 -17.12
CA LYS A 284 -2.19 -9.00 -17.58
C LYS A 284 -2.03 -10.12 -16.56
N ILE A 285 -1.93 -9.76 -15.28
CA ILE A 285 -2.03 -10.69 -14.16
C ILE A 285 -3.47 -10.62 -13.68
N LEU A 286 -4.23 -11.69 -13.94
CA LEU A 286 -5.63 -11.80 -13.54
C LEU A 286 -5.69 -12.62 -12.25
N LEU A 287 -6.29 -12.00 -11.24
CA LEU A 287 -6.63 -12.63 -9.97
C LEU A 287 -8.01 -13.27 -10.10
N THR A 288 -8.28 -14.28 -9.27
CA THR A 288 -9.66 -14.77 -9.11
C THR A 288 -10.47 -13.77 -8.29
N GLU A 289 -11.80 -13.86 -8.36
CA GLU A 289 -12.68 -13.01 -7.55
C GLU A 289 -12.37 -13.15 -6.06
N GLU A 290 -12.10 -14.36 -5.59
CA GLU A 290 -11.72 -14.64 -4.20
C GLU A 290 -10.36 -14.04 -3.83
N GLU A 291 -9.38 -14.05 -4.73
CA GLU A 291 -8.09 -13.40 -4.49
C GLU A 291 -8.27 -11.87 -4.38
N GLU A 292 -9.12 -11.27 -5.22
CA GLU A 292 -9.42 -9.84 -5.18
C GLU A 292 -10.19 -9.46 -3.90
N GLU A 293 -11.21 -10.24 -3.52
CA GLU A 293 -11.96 -10.03 -2.29
C GLU A 293 -11.10 -10.20 -1.04
N ALA A 294 -10.23 -11.23 -1.01
CA ALA A 294 -9.28 -11.43 0.09
C ALA A 294 -8.29 -10.28 0.22
N TYR A 295 -7.79 -9.77 -0.91
CA TYR A 295 -6.92 -8.60 -0.91
C TYR A 295 -7.64 -7.34 -0.40
N VAL A 296 -8.90 -7.11 -0.78
CA VAL A 296 -9.70 -6.00 -0.26
C VAL A 296 -10.01 -6.19 1.23
N ALA A 297 -10.27 -7.41 1.69
CA ALA A 297 -10.60 -7.72 3.08
C ALA A 297 -9.45 -7.42 4.04
N VAL A 298 -8.20 -7.76 3.69
CA VAL A 298 -7.04 -7.39 4.53
C VAL A 298 -6.88 -5.87 4.62
N TRP A 299 -7.09 -5.13 3.53
CA TRP A 299 -7.02 -3.67 3.56
C TRP A 299 -8.19 -3.04 4.32
N ARG A 300 -9.41 -3.58 4.23
CA ARG A 300 -10.54 -3.19 5.09
C ARG A 300 -10.15 -3.30 6.57
N HIS A 301 -9.54 -4.42 6.93
CA HIS A 301 -9.09 -4.70 8.29
C HIS A 301 -8.02 -3.70 8.75
N ILE A 302 -7.01 -3.44 7.91
CA ILE A 302 -5.98 -2.43 8.17
C ILE A 302 -6.61 -1.03 8.30
N GLY A 303 -7.58 -0.70 7.45
CA GLY A 303 -8.28 0.59 7.45
C GLY A 303 -8.93 0.93 8.79
N PHE A 304 -9.48 -0.08 9.47
CA PHE A 304 -10.03 0.09 10.82
C PHE A 304 -8.96 0.56 11.82
N TYR A 305 -7.82 -0.13 11.87
CA TYR A 305 -6.71 0.24 12.77
C TYR A 305 -6.03 1.55 12.38
N LEU A 306 -6.20 2.02 11.15
CA LEU A 306 -5.72 3.33 10.69
C LEU A 306 -6.71 4.48 10.98
N GLY A 307 -7.88 4.20 11.56
CA GLY A 307 -8.87 5.22 11.94
C GLY A 307 -9.88 5.59 10.84
N VAL A 308 -10.05 4.75 9.82
CA VAL A 308 -11.15 4.90 8.87
C VAL A 308 -12.46 4.54 9.57
N SER A 309 -13.49 5.38 9.37
CA SER A 309 -14.80 5.22 9.98
C SER A 309 -15.38 3.81 9.76
N PRO A 310 -15.81 3.12 10.83
CA PRO A 310 -16.38 1.78 10.75
C PRO A 310 -17.60 1.69 9.83
N SER A 311 -18.49 2.69 9.84
CA SER A 311 -19.68 2.69 8.99
C SER A 311 -19.33 2.76 7.50
N ARG A 312 -18.29 3.52 7.14
CA ARG A 312 -17.80 3.63 5.76
C ARG A 312 -17.10 2.36 5.30
N LEU A 313 -16.29 1.73 6.17
CA LEU A 313 -15.69 0.43 5.87
C LEU A 313 -16.77 -0.65 5.65
N ALA A 314 -17.77 -0.71 6.53
CA ALA A 314 -18.87 -1.65 6.40
C ALA A 314 -19.69 -1.43 5.11
N GLN A 315 -19.90 -0.18 4.72
CA GLN A 315 -20.68 0.17 3.54
C GLN A 315 -19.94 -0.11 2.21
N TYR A 316 -18.65 0.23 2.13
CA TYR A 316 -17.95 0.28 0.84
C TYR A 316 -16.88 -0.80 0.66
N TYR A 317 -16.39 -1.40 1.75
CA TYR A 317 -15.34 -2.43 1.72
C TYR A 317 -15.82 -3.79 2.26
N ALA A 318 -17.04 -3.85 2.78
CA ALA A 318 -17.70 -5.08 3.19
C ALA A 318 -19.01 -5.29 2.39
N GLY A 319 -19.75 -6.34 2.75
CA GLY A 319 -20.99 -6.71 2.07
C GLY A 319 -20.75 -7.48 0.77
N PRO A 320 -21.80 -7.64 -0.06
CA PRO A 320 -21.69 -8.33 -1.33
C PRO A 320 -20.88 -7.50 -2.32
N ARG A 321 -19.98 -8.14 -3.08
CA ARG A 321 -19.16 -7.50 -4.14
C ARG A 321 -18.28 -6.32 -3.65
N PRO A 322 -17.50 -6.50 -2.57
CA PRO A 322 -16.73 -5.42 -1.93
C PRO A 322 -15.70 -4.79 -2.89
N VAL A 323 -15.15 -5.55 -3.83
CA VAL A 323 -14.19 -5.05 -4.84
C VAL A 323 -14.86 -4.02 -5.76
N SER A 324 -16.11 -4.25 -6.16
CA SER A 324 -16.88 -3.35 -7.03
C SER A 324 -17.19 -2.03 -6.31
N HIS A 325 -17.76 -2.12 -5.10
CA HIS A 325 -18.12 -0.94 -4.30
C HIS A 325 -16.90 -0.08 -3.96
N ALA A 326 -15.82 -0.70 -3.47
CA ALA A 326 -14.58 0.00 -3.16
C ALA A 326 -13.94 0.62 -4.40
N SER A 327 -14.03 -0.03 -5.57
CA SER A 327 -13.54 0.53 -6.83
C SER A 327 -14.31 1.77 -7.29
N LYS A 328 -15.64 1.76 -7.16
CA LYS A 328 -16.48 2.93 -7.46
C LYS A 328 -16.23 4.07 -6.49
N LEU A 329 -16.19 3.78 -5.18
CA LEU A 329 -15.86 4.77 -4.15
C LEU A 329 -14.50 5.41 -4.43
N PHE A 330 -13.47 4.58 -4.65
CA PHE A 330 -12.12 5.07 -4.94
C PHE A 330 -12.11 5.97 -6.17
N THR A 331 -12.88 5.63 -7.21
CA THR A 331 -13.02 6.45 -8.41
C THR A 331 -13.69 7.79 -8.12
N CYS A 332 -14.80 7.80 -7.36
CA CYS A 332 -15.51 9.03 -7.00
C CYS A 332 -14.62 9.99 -6.20
N ILE A 333 -13.92 9.46 -5.18
CA ILE A 333 -12.97 10.24 -4.38
C ILE A 333 -11.81 10.73 -5.25
N THR A 334 -11.27 9.88 -6.12
CA THR A 334 -10.18 10.25 -7.03
C THR A 334 -10.57 11.41 -7.95
N MET A 335 -11.79 11.38 -8.49
CA MET A 335 -12.31 12.49 -9.29
C MET A 335 -12.47 13.77 -8.48
N HIS A 336 -12.95 13.67 -7.24
CA HIS A 336 -13.10 14.82 -6.35
C HIS A 336 -11.75 15.41 -5.89
N LEU A 337 -10.71 14.59 -5.77
CA LEU A 337 -9.36 15.03 -5.39
C LEU A 337 -8.56 15.65 -6.54
N PHE A 338 -8.82 15.23 -7.78
CA PHE A 338 -8.14 15.73 -8.98
C PHE A 338 -8.92 16.87 -9.64
N ASP A 339 -8.96 18.01 -8.96
CA ASP A 339 -9.65 19.22 -9.43
C ASP A 339 -8.78 20.08 -10.38
N THR A 340 -7.49 19.74 -10.52
CA THR A 340 -6.55 20.48 -11.38
C THR A 340 -6.13 19.68 -12.60
N ASP A 341 -6.54 20.14 -13.78
CA ASP A 341 -5.96 19.66 -15.04
C ASP A 341 -4.55 20.25 -15.21
N ASN A 342 -3.52 19.42 -15.05
CA ASN A 342 -2.13 19.84 -15.22
C ASN A 342 -1.65 19.70 -16.68
N THR A 343 -2.55 19.48 -17.64
CA THR A 343 -2.16 19.41 -19.06
C THR A 343 -1.38 20.66 -19.48
N GLY A 344 -0.25 20.43 -20.13
CA GLY A 344 0.64 21.51 -20.61
C GLY A 344 1.65 22.03 -19.59
N ILE A 345 1.56 21.67 -18.31
CA ILE A 345 2.60 21.98 -17.32
C ILE A 345 3.87 21.18 -17.64
N ASP A 346 5.06 21.77 -17.46
CA ASP A 346 6.30 20.99 -17.53
C ASP A 346 6.31 19.95 -16.41
N HIS A 347 6.23 18.68 -16.80
CA HIS A 347 6.27 17.51 -15.92
C HIS A 347 7.36 17.59 -14.85
N ARG A 348 8.51 18.22 -15.12
CA ARG A 348 9.62 18.37 -14.17
C ARG A 348 9.27 19.20 -12.93
N LEU A 349 8.24 20.03 -13.01
CA LEU A 349 7.78 20.89 -11.93
C LEU A 349 6.75 20.19 -11.02
N THR A 350 6.22 19.04 -11.46
CA THR A 350 5.19 18.29 -10.72
C THR A 350 5.76 17.60 -9.49
N SER A 351 4.92 17.45 -8.45
CA SER A 351 5.27 16.67 -7.25
C SER A 351 5.54 15.20 -7.60
N THR A 352 4.80 14.66 -8.57
CA THR A 352 5.02 13.30 -9.11
C THR A 352 6.44 13.12 -9.66
N PHE A 353 6.96 14.08 -10.43
CA PHE A 353 8.33 14.00 -10.93
C PHE A 353 9.35 14.07 -9.79
N ARG A 354 9.17 14.97 -8.81
CA ARG A 354 10.08 15.07 -7.65
C ARG A 354 10.14 13.75 -6.90
N LEU A 355 8.99 13.15 -6.62
CA LEU A 355 8.86 11.83 -6.00
C LEU A 355 9.63 10.75 -6.79
N LEU A 356 9.33 10.59 -8.07
CA LEU A 356 9.98 9.56 -8.89
C LEU A 356 11.48 9.82 -9.07
N SER A 357 11.91 11.08 -9.05
CA SER A 357 13.33 11.46 -9.08
C SER A 357 14.07 11.10 -7.80
N ALA A 358 13.38 10.96 -6.67
CA ALA A 358 13.96 10.54 -5.41
C ALA A 358 14.27 9.04 -5.40
N VAL A 359 13.51 8.22 -6.15
CA VAL A 359 13.73 6.76 -6.26
C VAL A 359 14.65 6.40 -7.42
N ALA A 360 14.70 7.22 -8.46
CA ALA A 360 15.52 6.96 -9.65
C ALA A 360 17.02 6.82 -9.29
N GLY A 361 17.70 5.88 -9.95
CA GLY A 361 19.13 5.66 -9.77
C GLY A 361 19.52 5.05 -8.42
N ARG A 362 18.58 4.42 -7.71
CA ARG A 362 18.83 3.76 -6.41
C ARG A 362 18.76 2.22 -6.50
N PRO A 363 19.35 1.51 -5.53
CA PRO A 363 19.22 0.06 -5.46
C PRO A 363 17.74 -0.38 -5.34
N PRO A 364 17.41 -1.61 -5.79
CA PRO A 364 18.33 -2.64 -6.26
C PRO A 364 18.68 -2.56 -7.76
N ARG A 365 17.91 -1.84 -8.58
CA ARG A 365 18.02 -1.89 -10.06
C ARG A 365 18.63 -0.65 -10.71
N TYR A 366 18.82 0.45 -9.96
CA TYR A 366 19.41 1.70 -10.46
C TYR A 366 18.74 2.21 -11.76
N THR A 367 17.41 2.12 -11.84
CA THR A 367 16.65 2.50 -13.04
C THR A 367 16.58 4.01 -13.21
N PRO A 368 16.69 4.53 -14.46
CA PRO A 368 16.62 5.97 -14.71
C PRO A 368 15.20 6.50 -14.51
N ILE A 369 15.07 7.80 -14.24
CA ILE A 369 13.77 8.46 -14.05
C ILE A 369 12.81 8.28 -15.23
N SER A 370 13.32 8.26 -16.47
CA SER A 370 12.52 8.04 -17.67
C SER A 370 11.82 6.67 -17.66
N TYR A 371 12.43 5.66 -17.02
CA TYR A 371 11.81 4.35 -16.85
C TYR A 371 10.68 4.40 -15.81
N HIS A 372 10.87 5.10 -14.70
CA HIS A 372 9.82 5.30 -13.69
C HIS A 372 8.61 6.05 -14.26
N LEU A 373 8.83 7.15 -14.97
CA LEU A 373 7.77 7.91 -15.66
C LEU A 373 7.03 7.01 -16.68
N ALA A 374 7.76 6.17 -17.39
CA ALA A 374 7.18 5.24 -18.35
C ALA A 374 6.31 4.15 -17.70
N ILE A 375 6.72 3.61 -16.53
CA ILE A 375 5.90 2.67 -15.76
C ILE A 375 4.64 3.38 -15.25
N SER A 376 4.78 4.57 -14.66
CA SER A 376 3.64 5.33 -14.16
C SER A 376 2.61 5.60 -15.24
N ARG A 377 3.04 6.07 -16.42
CA ARG A 377 2.15 6.27 -17.55
C ARG A 377 1.46 4.97 -18.01
N PHE A 378 2.20 3.86 -18.06
CA PHE A 378 1.65 2.56 -18.42
C PHE A 378 0.55 2.10 -17.45
N LEU A 379 0.77 2.27 -16.14
CA LEU A 379 -0.17 1.83 -15.10
C LEU A 379 -1.35 2.79 -14.91
N LEU A 380 -1.14 4.10 -14.99
CA LEU A 380 -2.21 5.09 -14.87
C LEU A 380 -3.12 5.11 -16.10
N GLY A 381 -2.59 4.72 -17.27
CA GLY A 381 -3.29 4.87 -18.54
C GLY A 381 -3.09 6.25 -19.16
N ASP A 382 -3.35 6.35 -20.46
CA ASP A 382 -3.01 7.57 -21.20
C ASP A 382 -3.84 8.78 -20.74
N GLY A 383 -5.12 8.59 -20.43
CA GLY A 383 -6.02 9.69 -20.06
C GLY A 383 -5.62 10.35 -18.75
N LEU A 384 -5.53 9.56 -17.68
CA LEU A 384 -5.05 10.05 -16.39
C LEU A 384 -3.61 10.56 -16.49
N ALA A 385 -2.70 9.83 -17.14
CA ALA A 385 -1.30 10.26 -17.28
C ALA A 385 -1.15 11.61 -18.00
N ASP A 386 -1.99 11.92 -18.99
CA ASP A 386 -2.00 13.22 -19.66
C ASP A 386 -2.43 14.34 -18.71
N ARG A 387 -3.48 14.13 -17.90
CA ARG A 387 -3.93 15.08 -16.87
C ARG A 387 -2.89 15.32 -15.79
N LEU A 388 -2.06 14.31 -15.49
CA LEU A 388 -0.96 14.42 -14.53
C LEU A 388 0.34 14.95 -15.17
N ALA A 389 0.29 15.44 -16.41
CA ALA A 389 1.43 15.93 -17.17
C ALA A 389 2.56 14.91 -17.35
N LEU A 390 2.30 13.60 -17.31
CA LEU A 390 3.36 12.60 -17.50
C LEU A 390 3.78 12.53 -18.98
N PRO A 391 5.09 12.55 -19.28
CA PRO A 391 5.57 12.57 -20.66
C PRO A 391 5.21 11.27 -21.39
N ARG A 392 5.03 11.37 -22.71
CA ARG A 392 4.84 10.20 -23.58
C ARG A 392 6.08 9.31 -23.54
N THR A 393 5.86 8.00 -23.52
CA THR A 393 6.94 7.02 -23.46
C THR A 393 7.51 6.75 -24.86
N GLY A 394 8.83 6.93 -25.02
CA GLY A 394 9.51 6.58 -26.26
C GLY A 394 9.48 5.07 -26.57
N THR A 395 9.47 4.72 -27.86
CA THR A 395 9.27 3.34 -28.36
C THR A 395 10.22 2.30 -27.73
N ARG A 396 11.50 2.65 -27.53
CA ARG A 396 12.49 1.76 -26.89
C ARG A 396 12.10 1.41 -25.45
N LEU A 397 11.62 2.40 -24.68
CA LEU A 397 11.17 2.18 -23.30
C LEU A 397 9.88 1.36 -23.28
N VAL A 398 8.95 1.59 -24.21
CA VAL A 398 7.74 0.77 -24.36
C VAL A 398 8.11 -0.71 -24.56
N TRP A 399 9.05 -1.00 -25.47
CA TRP A 399 9.51 -2.37 -25.69
C TRP A 399 10.17 -2.98 -24.45
N ARG A 400 11.05 -2.22 -23.78
CA ARG A 400 11.67 -2.65 -22.52
C ARG A 400 10.63 -2.97 -21.45
N LEU A 401 9.59 -2.14 -21.33
CA LEU A 401 8.48 -2.38 -20.40
C LEU A 401 7.75 -3.67 -20.75
N LYS A 402 7.38 -3.88 -22.02
CA LYS A 402 6.72 -5.12 -22.46
C LYS A 402 7.52 -6.37 -22.10
N VAL A 403 8.83 -6.38 -22.38
CA VAL A 403 9.72 -7.49 -22.03
C VAL A 403 9.76 -7.70 -20.53
N THR A 404 9.93 -6.62 -19.74
CA THR A 404 9.98 -6.73 -18.27
C THR A 404 8.67 -7.30 -17.71
N ARG A 405 7.51 -6.82 -18.19
CA ARG A 405 6.20 -7.32 -17.75
C ARG A 405 5.94 -8.75 -18.19
N TRP A 406 6.41 -9.14 -19.37
CA TRP A 406 6.33 -10.52 -19.82
C TRP A 406 7.15 -11.46 -18.93
N ILE A 407 8.36 -11.07 -18.53
CA ILE A 407 9.18 -11.85 -17.58
C ILE A 407 8.48 -11.96 -16.23
N GLU A 408 7.96 -10.85 -15.69
CA GLU A 408 7.23 -10.85 -14.43
C GLU A 408 5.97 -11.73 -14.48
N TRP A 409 5.23 -11.68 -15.59
CA TRP A 409 4.09 -12.56 -15.84
C TRP A 409 4.53 -14.02 -15.94
N ALA A 410 5.61 -14.32 -16.67
CA ALA A 410 6.11 -15.69 -16.85
C ALA A 410 6.51 -16.32 -15.52
N LEU A 411 7.15 -15.56 -14.61
CA LEU A 411 7.49 -16.04 -13.27
C LEU A 411 6.25 -16.44 -12.46
N VAL A 412 5.20 -15.59 -12.51
CA VAL A 412 3.94 -15.86 -11.80
C VAL A 412 3.17 -17.02 -12.46
N ALA A 413 3.15 -17.07 -13.79
CA ALA A 413 2.49 -18.13 -14.54
C ALA A 413 3.19 -19.48 -14.33
N PHE A 414 4.52 -19.49 -14.33
CA PHE A 414 5.30 -20.71 -14.07
C PHE A 414 5.03 -21.25 -12.68
N GLY A 415 5.07 -20.41 -11.63
CA GLY A 415 4.74 -20.87 -10.27
C GLY A 415 3.30 -21.38 -10.13
N ARG A 416 2.35 -20.82 -10.91
CA ARG A 416 0.96 -21.32 -10.97
C ARG A 416 0.82 -22.69 -11.66
N ILE A 417 1.71 -23.02 -12.59
CA ILE A 417 1.57 -24.19 -13.48
C ILE A 417 2.50 -25.34 -13.09
N TYR A 418 3.73 -25.02 -12.67
CA TYR A 418 4.81 -26.00 -12.51
C TYR A 418 4.68 -26.83 -11.23
N SER A 419 4.82 -26.21 -10.06
CA SER A 419 4.65 -26.90 -8.78
C SER A 419 4.34 -25.92 -7.65
N GLU A 420 3.55 -26.39 -6.68
CA GLU A 420 3.24 -25.65 -5.46
C GLU A 420 4.49 -25.36 -4.63
N ARG A 421 5.38 -26.34 -4.52
CA ARG A 421 6.68 -26.19 -3.86
C ARG A 421 7.46 -25.00 -4.42
N TRP A 422 7.58 -24.90 -5.75
CA TRP A 422 8.34 -23.82 -6.38
C TRP A 422 7.72 -22.45 -6.08
N GLU A 423 6.40 -22.34 -6.11
CA GLU A 423 5.69 -21.09 -5.80
C GLU A 423 5.86 -20.69 -4.33
N VAL A 424 5.72 -21.63 -3.40
CA VAL A 424 5.94 -21.38 -1.96
C VAL A 424 7.38 -20.92 -1.72
N GLU A 425 8.37 -21.59 -2.31
CA GLU A 425 9.77 -21.21 -2.20
C GLU A 425 10.05 -19.83 -2.82
N ARG A 426 9.48 -19.53 -3.99
CA ARG A 426 9.60 -18.21 -4.63
C ARG A 426 9.03 -17.11 -3.72
N VAL A 427 7.84 -17.32 -3.18
CA VAL A 427 7.17 -16.35 -2.32
C VAL A 427 7.97 -16.14 -1.03
N ALA A 428 8.43 -17.21 -0.39
CA ALA A 428 9.29 -17.13 0.80
C ALA A 428 10.59 -16.36 0.52
N CYS A 429 11.30 -16.70 -0.57
CA CYS A 429 12.50 -15.99 -0.99
C CYS A 429 12.24 -14.50 -1.28
N THR A 430 11.09 -14.18 -1.89
CA THR A 430 10.68 -12.80 -2.16
C THR A 430 10.45 -12.04 -0.86
N ARG A 431 9.71 -12.63 0.08
CA ARG A 431 9.36 -12.03 1.38
C ARG A 431 10.60 -11.64 2.17
N ILE A 432 11.57 -12.56 2.28
CA ILE A 432 12.83 -12.27 2.97
C ILE A 432 13.63 -11.22 2.20
N LEU A 433 13.76 -11.37 0.87
CA LEU A 433 14.57 -10.46 0.05
C LEU A 433 14.09 -9.01 0.15
N VAL A 434 12.78 -8.77 0.02
CA VAL A 434 12.21 -7.43 0.09
C VAL A 434 12.40 -6.84 1.49
N SER A 435 12.08 -7.60 2.53
CA SER A 435 12.22 -7.14 3.93
C SER A 435 13.67 -6.78 4.26
N MET A 436 14.62 -7.62 3.82
CA MET A 436 16.05 -7.36 3.97
C MET A 436 16.50 -6.11 3.21
N ILE A 437 16.04 -5.90 1.95
CA ILE A 437 16.39 -4.70 1.17
C ILE A 437 15.88 -3.45 1.88
N VAL A 438 14.63 -3.44 2.35
CA VAL A 438 14.04 -2.28 3.04
C VAL A 438 14.79 -1.98 4.33
N CYS A 439 15.00 -2.99 5.19
CA CYS A 439 15.73 -2.83 6.45
C CYS A 439 17.17 -2.36 6.20
N TRP A 440 17.88 -2.95 5.23
CA TRP A 440 19.23 -2.51 4.85
C TRP A 440 19.26 -1.05 4.39
N GLN A 441 18.30 -0.62 3.56
CA GLN A 441 18.21 0.76 3.09
C GLN A 441 17.79 1.76 4.17
N LEU A 442 17.17 1.28 5.26
CA LEU A 442 16.92 2.04 6.49
C LEU A 442 18.11 2.01 7.48
N GLY A 443 19.27 1.50 7.06
CA GLY A 443 20.46 1.45 7.91
C GLY A 443 20.49 0.25 8.87
N SER A 444 19.79 -0.84 8.53
CA SER A 444 19.61 -2.04 9.37
C SER A 444 18.84 -1.78 10.66
N ARG A 445 17.94 -0.79 10.61
CA ARG A 445 17.05 -0.42 11.72
C ARG A 445 15.61 -0.44 11.26
N ARG A 446 14.68 -0.66 12.20
CA ARG A 446 13.25 -0.51 11.95
C ARG A 446 12.79 0.87 12.37
N THR A 447 11.92 1.49 11.58
CA THR A 447 11.23 2.70 12.06
C THR A 447 10.22 2.34 13.14
N LYS A 448 10.20 3.12 14.22
CA LYS A 448 9.15 3.10 15.25
C LYS A 448 8.01 4.10 14.96
N PHE A 449 8.01 4.73 13.78
CA PHE A 449 7.03 5.76 13.38
C PHE A 449 6.85 6.86 14.45
N THR A 450 7.96 7.28 15.05
CA THR A 450 8.03 8.32 16.08
C THR A 450 7.34 9.60 15.62
N ILE A 451 6.74 10.33 16.57
CA ILE A 451 6.17 11.64 16.29
C ILE A 451 7.29 12.55 15.78
N LYS A 452 7.19 13.08 14.57
CA LYS A 452 8.32 13.80 13.97
C LYS A 452 8.46 15.22 14.51
N THR A 453 9.72 15.61 14.70
CA THR A 453 10.14 17.00 14.96
C THR A 453 10.11 17.77 13.65
N PHE A 454 9.49 18.95 13.63
CA PHE A 454 9.64 19.86 12.47
C PHE A 454 10.65 20.95 12.80
N ALA A 455 11.22 21.59 11.78
CA ALA A 455 12.22 22.65 11.94
C ALA A 455 11.75 23.79 12.88
N ALA A 456 10.45 24.02 12.99
CA ALA A 456 9.86 24.99 13.92
C ALA A 456 10.07 24.64 15.40
N ASP A 457 10.25 23.37 15.77
CA ASP A 457 10.50 22.95 17.16
C ASP A 457 11.91 23.30 17.63
N VAL A 458 12.88 23.38 16.70
CA VAL A 458 14.28 23.74 16.98
C VAL A 458 14.43 25.24 17.24
N MET A 459 13.44 26.05 16.84
CA MET A 459 13.45 27.51 16.98
C MET A 459 12.81 28.01 18.28
N LEU A 460 12.26 27.14 19.12
CA LEU A 460 11.78 27.51 20.46
C LEU A 460 12.95 27.45 21.46
N PRO A 461 13.28 28.55 22.17
CA PRO A 461 14.32 28.51 23.18
C PRO A 461 13.95 27.50 24.25
N LEU A 462 14.87 26.57 24.55
CA LEU A 462 14.83 25.77 25.76
C LEU A 462 14.67 26.74 26.94
N VAL A 463 13.54 26.64 27.66
CA VAL A 463 13.40 27.29 28.96
C VAL A 463 14.35 26.54 29.90
N VAL A 464 15.57 27.06 30.00
CA VAL A 464 16.54 26.62 31.00
C VAL A 464 16.08 27.21 32.32
N GLU A 465 15.54 26.38 33.21
CA GLU A 465 15.41 26.71 34.62
C GLU A 465 16.81 27.08 35.15
N ARG A 466 16.96 28.34 35.56
CA ARG A 466 18.21 28.86 36.11
C ARG A 466 18.34 28.39 37.55
N ASP A 467 19.09 27.32 37.76
CA ASP A 467 19.76 27.10 39.02
C ASP A 467 21.22 27.57 38.94
N SER A 468 21.54 28.43 39.90
CA SER A 468 22.78 29.18 40.12
C SER A 468 23.99 28.30 40.42
N VAL A 469 25.16 28.58 39.82
CA VAL A 469 26.54 28.49 40.38
C VAL A 469 27.54 29.21 39.41
N PRO A 470 28.63 29.85 39.89
CA PRO A 470 29.30 30.97 39.20
C PRO A 470 30.55 30.63 38.36
N GLU A 471 31.00 31.68 37.66
CA GLU A 471 32.18 31.87 36.79
C GLU A 471 33.46 31.08 37.11
N GLU A 472 34.11 30.50 36.08
CA GLU A 472 35.38 31.01 35.53
C GLU A 472 35.98 30.14 34.40
N SER A 473 36.59 30.86 33.43
CA SER A 473 37.75 30.51 32.61
C SER A 473 37.59 29.97 31.16
N LYS A 474 37.87 30.93 30.25
CA LYS A 474 38.85 30.93 29.14
C LYS A 474 38.73 29.91 27.98
N GLY A 475 38.68 30.49 26.77
CA GLY A 475 39.43 30.00 25.61
C GLY A 475 38.66 29.95 24.30
N ILE A 476 38.72 31.03 23.52
CA ILE A 476 38.27 31.04 22.12
C ILE A 476 39.32 30.36 21.24
N SER A 477 38.90 29.40 20.41
CA SER A 477 39.57 29.01 19.17
C SER A 477 38.50 28.60 18.16
N ILE A 478 38.33 29.41 17.11
CA ILE A 478 37.44 29.17 15.98
C ILE A 478 38.23 28.44 14.91
N THR A 479 37.95 27.15 14.70
CA THR A 479 38.25 26.46 13.43
C THR A 479 37.29 25.29 13.23
N GLY A 480 36.57 25.32 12.10
CA GLY A 480 35.82 24.18 11.55
C GLY A 480 34.50 23.89 12.26
N LYS A 481 33.38 24.44 11.76
CA LYS A 481 32.07 23.83 12.02
C LYS A 481 32.01 22.51 11.26
N GLU A 482 32.50 21.45 11.90
CA GLU A 482 31.88 20.13 11.76
C GLU A 482 30.41 20.29 12.14
N GLU A 483 29.51 20.20 11.17
CA GLU A 483 28.13 19.83 11.47
C GLU A 483 28.18 18.41 12.05
N LYS A 484 28.02 18.31 13.37
CA LYS A 484 27.75 17.04 14.06
C LYS A 484 26.27 16.97 14.46
N PRO A 485 25.74 15.74 14.51
CA PRO A 485 24.43 15.40 14.02
C PRO A 485 23.37 15.56 15.11
N ILE A 486 22.17 15.94 14.71
CA ILE A 486 20.98 15.73 15.52
C ILE A 486 20.10 14.75 14.73
N ASP A 487 20.24 13.47 15.04
CA ASP A 487 19.21 12.46 14.71
C ASP A 487 18.93 11.65 15.99
N PRO A 488 18.07 12.12 16.90
CA PRO A 488 17.56 11.35 18.03
C PRO A 488 16.23 10.69 17.61
N ASP A 489 16.24 9.90 16.53
CA ASP A 489 15.27 8.83 16.34
C ASP A 489 15.94 7.54 16.88
N ASP A 490 15.49 7.08 18.06
CA ASP A 490 15.89 5.80 18.68
C ASP A 490 15.33 4.61 17.86
N ASP A 491 15.88 4.44 16.66
CA ASP A 491 15.63 3.30 15.79
C ASP A 491 16.52 2.12 16.27
N GLU A 492 15.90 1.06 16.80
CA GLU A 492 16.60 -0.16 17.25
C GLU A 492 16.96 -1.08 16.07
N MET A 493 18.08 -1.82 16.21
CA MET A 493 18.42 -2.90 15.27
C MET A 493 17.35 -3.97 15.34
N ASP A 494 16.86 -4.44 14.18
CA ASP A 494 15.94 -5.57 14.10
C ASP A 494 16.69 -6.88 14.42
N PRO A 495 16.44 -7.55 15.56
CA PRO A 495 17.11 -8.82 15.86
C PRO A 495 16.54 -9.99 15.03
N GLU A 496 15.35 -9.85 14.43
CA GLU A 496 14.65 -10.94 13.73
C GLU A 496 15.03 -11.03 12.24
N ILE A 497 15.48 -9.93 11.63
CA ILE A 497 15.91 -9.93 10.22
C ILE A 497 17.43 -10.07 10.16
N GLN A 498 17.92 -11.23 9.69
CA GLN A 498 19.33 -11.40 9.35
C GLN A 498 19.70 -10.50 8.16
N VAL A 499 20.25 -9.32 8.44
CA VAL A 499 20.76 -8.38 7.44
C VAL A 499 22.27 -8.61 7.26
N GLY A 500 22.75 -8.62 6.01
CA GLY A 500 24.18 -8.63 5.72
C GLY A 500 24.56 -9.37 4.43
N PRO A 501 25.84 -9.29 4.03
CA PRO A 501 26.31 -9.88 2.77
C PRO A 501 26.09 -11.39 2.68
N GLU A 502 26.22 -12.13 3.78
CA GLU A 502 26.06 -13.58 3.80
C GLU A 502 24.60 -14.02 3.68
N ALA A 503 23.68 -13.39 4.42
CA ALA A 503 22.24 -13.61 4.26
C ALA A 503 21.79 -13.25 2.83
N GLY A 504 22.30 -12.15 2.29
CA GLY A 504 22.06 -11.73 0.91
C GLY A 504 22.54 -12.76 -0.12
N LYS A 505 23.76 -13.28 0.02
CA LYS A 505 24.31 -14.32 -0.88
C LYS A 505 23.47 -15.58 -0.87
N LYS A 506 23.02 -16.05 0.30
CA LYS A 506 22.17 -17.25 0.42
C LYS A 506 20.86 -17.08 -0.35
N ILE A 507 20.16 -15.97 -0.13
CA ILE A 507 18.87 -15.69 -0.77
C ILE A 507 19.03 -15.52 -2.29
N ILE A 508 20.08 -14.82 -2.73
CA ILE A 508 20.39 -14.68 -4.17
C ILE A 508 20.73 -16.04 -4.79
N GLY A 509 21.47 -16.89 -4.08
CA GLY A 509 21.76 -18.26 -4.50
C GLY A 509 20.47 -19.07 -4.70
N ARG A 510 19.54 -18.99 -3.75
CA ARG A 510 18.25 -19.68 -3.84
C ARG A 510 17.39 -19.18 -5.00
N TRP A 511 17.35 -17.86 -5.20
CA TRP A 511 16.68 -17.26 -6.37
C TRP A 511 17.28 -17.72 -7.70
N ARG A 512 18.61 -17.80 -7.80
CA ARG A 512 19.29 -18.33 -8.99
C ARG A 512 18.90 -19.78 -9.26
N TRP A 513 18.81 -20.59 -8.21
CA TRP A 513 18.39 -21.99 -8.32
C TRP A 513 16.96 -22.11 -8.84
N LEU A 514 16.00 -21.34 -8.30
CA LEU A 514 14.61 -21.32 -8.79
C LEU A 514 14.51 -20.92 -10.26
N LEU A 515 15.34 -19.96 -10.71
CA LEU A 515 15.39 -19.56 -12.11
C LEU A 515 16.01 -20.64 -13.01
N LEU A 516 17.05 -21.33 -12.55
CA LEU A 516 17.66 -22.46 -13.26
C LEU A 516 16.66 -23.62 -13.39
N GLU A 517 15.94 -23.95 -12.33
CA GLU A 517 14.88 -24.96 -12.33
C GLU A 517 13.79 -24.61 -13.35
N MET A 518 13.33 -23.35 -13.37
CA MET A 518 12.37 -22.87 -14.36
C MET A 518 12.88 -23.03 -15.80
N MET A 519 14.13 -22.67 -16.07
CA MET A 519 14.73 -22.81 -17.40
C MET A 519 14.92 -24.29 -17.80
N ALA A 520 15.30 -25.15 -16.85
CA ALA A 520 15.48 -26.58 -17.09
C ALA A 520 14.14 -27.28 -17.37
N ALA A 521 13.07 -26.92 -16.64
CA ALA A 521 11.73 -27.44 -16.87
C ALA A 521 11.19 -27.05 -18.27
N ASP A 522 11.37 -25.79 -18.70
CA ASP A 522 11.01 -25.34 -20.05
C ASP A 522 11.83 -26.07 -21.13
N GLY A 523 13.13 -26.28 -20.88
CA GLY A 523 14.00 -27.06 -21.76
C GLY A 523 13.55 -28.52 -21.91
N ALA A 524 13.22 -29.19 -20.80
CA ALA A 524 12.75 -30.57 -20.78
C ALA A 524 11.44 -30.75 -21.56
N SER A 525 10.47 -29.85 -21.38
CA SER A 525 9.21 -29.84 -22.14
C SER A 525 9.43 -29.68 -23.64
N ARG A 526 10.43 -28.91 -24.07
CA ARG A 526 10.78 -28.76 -25.50
C ARG A 526 11.45 -30.00 -26.08
N THR A 527 12.24 -30.75 -25.30
CA THR A 527 12.81 -32.04 -25.73
C THR A 527 11.74 -33.13 -25.88
N ILE A 528 10.72 -33.12 -25.04
CA ILE A 528 9.60 -34.09 -25.10
C ILE A 528 8.61 -33.71 -26.21
N GLY A 529 8.36 -32.41 -26.43
CA GLY A 529 7.46 -31.91 -27.48
C GLY A 529 7.98 -32.01 -28.91
N VAL A 530 9.22 -32.46 -29.14
CA VAL A 530 9.75 -32.77 -30.49
C VAL A 530 9.43 -34.22 -30.90
N ALA A 531 8.89 -35.06 -30.00
CA ALA A 531 8.52 -36.44 -30.31
C ALA A 531 7.09 -36.63 -30.87
N GLU A 532 6.21 -35.63 -30.78
CA GLU A 532 4.84 -35.72 -31.28
C GLU A 532 4.41 -34.39 -31.94
N LEU A 533 4.60 -34.30 -33.26
CA LEU A 533 4.02 -33.24 -34.09
C LEU A 533 2.97 -33.85 -35.01
N GLY A 534 1.71 -33.76 -34.59
CA GLY A 534 0.52 -33.80 -35.43
C GLY A 534 -0.20 -32.45 -35.34
N GLU A 535 -0.66 -31.93 -36.48
CA GLU A 535 -1.10 -30.55 -36.73
C GLU A 535 -2.26 -30.02 -35.84
N PRO A 536 -2.41 -28.69 -35.66
CA PRO A 536 -3.42 -28.10 -34.80
C PRO A 536 -4.73 -27.75 -35.55
N GLU A 537 -5.86 -28.26 -35.07
CA GLU A 537 -7.19 -27.70 -35.35
C GLU A 537 -7.70 -26.83 -34.19
N HIS A 538 -8.31 -25.70 -34.55
CA HIS A 538 -8.84 -24.69 -33.66
C HIS A 538 -10.11 -25.14 -32.93
N THR A 539 -9.99 -25.65 -31.70
CA THR A 539 -11.03 -25.56 -30.66
C THR A 539 -10.39 -25.61 -29.26
N THR A 540 -10.95 -24.86 -28.30
CA THR A 540 -10.53 -24.87 -26.89
C THR A 540 -10.65 -26.30 -26.34
N PRO A 541 -9.56 -26.95 -25.88
CA PRO A 541 -9.63 -28.39 -25.70
C PRO A 541 -10.17 -28.79 -24.31
N GLU A 542 -10.92 -29.88 -24.26
CA GLU A 542 -11.60 -30.46 -23.08
C GLU A 542 -10.66 -30.80 -21.90
N TRP A 543 -9.34 -30.88 -22.13
CA TRP A 543 -8.36 -31.02 -21.04
C TRP A 543 -8.41 -29.83 -20.09
N GLN A 544 -8.79 -28.63 -20.56
CA GLN A 544 -8.90 -27.43 -19.72
C GLN A 544 -10.07 -27.53 -18.72
N ILE A 545 -11.12 -28.28 -19.07
CA ILE A 545 -12.29 -28.56 -18.22
C ILE A 545 -11.97 -29.70 -17.23
N ALA A 546 -11.35 -30.79 -17.71
CA ALA A 546 -10.92 -31.90 -16.85
C ALA A 546 -9.75 -31.53 -15.91
N TRP A 547 -8.93 -30.55 -16.29
CA TRP A 547 -7.85 -29.97 -15.48
C TRP A 547 -8.37 -29.16 -14.29
N ASN A 548 -9.47 -28.44 -14.47
CA ASN A 548 -10.14 -27.73 -13.38
C ASN A 548 -10.78 -28.68 -12.35
N SER A 549 -11.01 -29.95 -12.70
CA SER A 549 -11.58 -30.95 -11.78
C SER A 549 -10.51 -31.60 -10.87
N ARG A 550 -9.28 -31.79 -11.36
CA ARG A 550 -8.13 -32.28 -10.54
C ARG A 550 -7.56 -31.21 -9.61
N ARG A 551 -7.87 -29.94 -9.91
CA ARG A 551 -7.64 -28.71 -9.14
C ARG A 551 -8.47 -28.62 -7.85
N ALA A 552 -8.95 -29.74 -7.26
CA ALA A 552 -9.78 -29.74 -6.04
C ALA A 552 -9.13 -30.34 -4.77
N ALA A 553 -8.22 -31.33 -4.87
CA ALA A 553 -7.72 -32.10 -3.71
C ALA A 553 -6.40 -31.68 -2.99
N SER A 554 -5.73 -30.55 -3.29
CA SER A 554 -4.31 -30.33 -2.96
C SER A 554 -3.95 -29.01 -2.24
N TRP A 555 -4.90 -28.21 -1.77
CA TRP A 555 -4.61 -26.89 -1.14
C TRP A 555 -4.74 -26.86 0.38
N ASN A 556 -5.15 -27.96 1.03
CA ASN A 556 -5.58 -27.94 2.43
C ASN A 556 -4.47 -28.13 3.48
N SER A 557 -3.18 -28.34 3.13
CA SER A 557 -2.28 -28.92 4.15
C SER A 557 -1.31 -28.02 4.92
N ASP A 558 -0.93 -26.78 4.54
CA ASP A 558 0.29 -26.20 5.17
C ASP A 558 0.41 -24.67 5.35
N TRP A 559 -0.64 -23.86 5.19
CA TRP A 559 -0.47 -22.39 5.30
C TRP A 559 -0.58 -21.79 6.71
N SER A 560 -0.84 -22.60 7.74
CA SER A 560 -0.97 -22.13 9.12
C SER A 560 0.30 -22.33 9.95
N TYR A 561 1.49 -21.87 9.54
CA TYR A 561 2.65 -21.98 10.43
C TYR A 561 3.64 -20.82 10.37
N ASN A 562 3.79 -20.21 11.54
CA ASN A 562 4.96 -19.60 12.18
C ASN A 562 6.19 -19.25 11.33
N ASN A 563 6.85 -18.16 11.74
CA ASN A 563 8.23 -17.77 11.39
C ASN A 563 9.26 -18.93 11.44
N ASN A 564 8.93 -20.08 12.04
CA ASN A 564 9.75 -21.29 12.13
C ASN A 564 9.95 -22.06 10.81
N LEU A 565 9.21 -21.79 9.72
CA LEU A 565 9.51 -22.38 8.40
C LEU A 565 10.71 -21.70 7.69
N LEU A 566 11.15 -20.53 8.16
CA LEU A 566 12.28 -19.80 7.60
C LEU A 566 13.64 -20.33 8.08
N GLU A 567 13.72 -20.82 9.33
CA GLU A 567 14.97 -21.33 9.88
C GLU A 567 15.54 -22.54 9.12
N PRO A 568 14.74 -23.58 8.74
CA PRO A 568 15.25 -24.70 7.96
C PRO A 568 15.68 -24.31 6.53
N LEU A 569 15.00 -23.35 5.90
CA LEU A 569 15.33 -22.87 4.54
C LEU A 569 16.63 -22.04 4.52
N ILE A 570 17.00 -21.40 5.64
CA ILE A 570 18.24 -20.63 5.81
C ILE A 570 19.40 -21.52 6.32
N ALA A 571 19.06 -22.61 7.03
CA ALA A 571 20.01 -23.56 7.62
C ALA A 571 20.35 -24.76 6.72
N ALA A 572 19.54 -25.09 5.71
CA ALA A 572 19.82 -26.20 4.82
C ALA A 572 21.06 -25.92 3.95
N PRO A 573 22.07 -26.81 3.91
CA PRO A 573 23.13 -26.72 2.93
C PRO A 573 22.52 -26.89 1.53
N VAL A 574 22.94 -26.05 0.59
CA VAL A 574 22.60 -26.20 -0.82
C VAL A 574 23.13 -27.57 -1.27
N PRO A 575 22.27 -28.49 -1.77
CA PRO A 575 22.73 -29.76 -2.33
C PRO A 575 23.49 -29.57 -3.65
#